data_AF-A0A0J6IM59-F1
#
_entry.id   AF-A0A0J6IM59-F1
#
_cell.length_a   1.000
_cell.length_b   1.000
_cell.length_c   1.000
_cell.angle_alpha   90.00
_cell.angle_beta   90.00
_cell.angle_gamma   90.00
#
_symmetry.space_group_name_H-M   'P 1'
#
loop_
_entity.id
_entity.type
_entity.pdbx_description
1 polymer ?
#
loop_
_entity_poly.entity_id
_entity_poly.type
_entity_poly.pdbx_seq_one_letter_code
_entity_poly.pdbx_strand_id
1 'polypeptide(L)'
;MVSQEDFVLIPDINPTTPFLQPTAVRRRVAKLLIAAKDNNQSLLKLAIENRLTIQQAYYISHYNSEDIDTYKKYHKGQYEL
;
A
#
# COMPACT_ATOMS: atom_id res chain seq x y z
N MET A 1 5.00 -4.71 24.58
CA MET A 1 3.88 -5.02 23.68
C MET A 1 4.29 -4.52 22.30
N VAL A 2 4.61 -5.43 21.38
CA VAL A 2 4.97 -5.03 20.01
C VAL A 2 3.67 -4.61 19.35
N SER A 3 3.50 -3.31 19.09
CA SER A 3 2.42 -2.83 18.24
C SER A 3 2.42 -3.70 16.99
N GLN A 4 1.33 -4.43 16.76
CA GLN A 4 1.15 -5.15 15.51
C GLN A 4 1.11 -4.09 14.43
N GLU A 5 2.27 -3.78 13.84
CA GLU A 5 2.35 -2.89 12.69
C GLU A 5 1.53 -3.56 11.59
N ASP A 6 0.36 -2.99 11.34
CA ASP A 6 -0.54 -3.46 10.30
C ASP A 6 0.01 -2.98 8.95
N PHE A 7 0.36 -3.93 8.09
CA PHE A 7 0.85 -3.68 6.73
C PHE A 7 -0.24 -3.99 5.72
N VAL A 8 -0.29 -3.22 4.65
CA VAL A 8 -1.09 -3.47 3.46
C VAL A 8 -0.15 -4.01 2.39
N LEU A 9 -0.52 -5.13 1.78
CA LEU A 9 0.21 -5.69 0.66
C LEU A 9 -0.27 -5.03 -0.62
N ILE A 10 0.62 -4.35 -1.33
CA ILE A 10 0.33 -3.67 -2.58
C ILE A 10 1.04 -4.44 -3.69
N PRO A 11 0.36 -4.80 -4.80
CA PRO A 11 1.03 -5.44 -5.93
C PRO A 11 2.18 -4.58 -6.42
N ASP A 12 3.33 -5.21 -6.66
CA ASP A 12 4.42 -4.52 -7.33
C ASP A 12 4.08 -4.38 -8.81
N ILE A 13 3.74 -3.17 -9.20
CA ILE A 13 3.34 -2.81 -10.55
C ILE A 13 4.51 -2.39 -11.43
N ASN A 14 5.75 -2.66 -11.01
CA ASN A 14 6.92 -2.32 -11.79
C ASN A 14 7.03 -3.30 -12.98
N PRO A 15 6.93 -2.83 -14.23
CA PRO A 15 6.80 -3.67 -15.42
C PRO A 15 8.05 -4.50 -15.73
N THR A 16 9.18 -4.22 -15.08
CA THR A 16 10.45 -4.94 -15.26
C THR A 16 10.64 -6.08 -14.26
N THR A 17 9.74 -6.26 -13.30
CA THR A 17 9.87 -7.31 -12.28
C THR A 17 9.30 -8.61 -12.82
N PRO A 18 10.12 -9.68 -12.99
CA PRO A 18 9.64 -10.97 -13.53
C PRO A 18 8.64 -11.68 -12.61
N PHE A 19 8.53 -11.24 -11.35
CA PHE A 19 7.55 -11.74 -10.39
C PHE A 19 6.86 -10.55 -9.71
N LEU A 20 5.52 -10.57 -9.68
CA LEU A 20 4.70 -9.62 -8.94
C LEU A 20 4.85 -9.92 -7.43
N GLN A 21 5.95 -9.46 -6.82
CA GLN A 21 6.13 -9.58 -5.37
C GLN A 21 5.39 -8.45 -4.67
N PRO A 22 4.34 -8.71 -3.87
CA PRO A 22 3.62 -7.63 -3.21
C PRO A 22 4.55 -6.88 -2.24
N THR A 23 4.55 -5.56 -2.33
CA THR A 23 5.27 -4.67 -1.42
C THR A 23 4.42 -4.43 -0.17
N ALA A 24 4.99 -4.68 1.01
CA ALA A 24 4.35 -4.37 2.28
C ALA A 24 4.49 -2.88 2.61
N VAL A 25 3.38 -2.17 2.66
CA VAL A 25 3.32 -0.75 3.02
C VAL A 25 2.64 -0.61 4.37
N ARG A 26 3.20 0.19 5.28
CA ARG A 26 2.57 0.45 6.58
C ARG A 26 1.18 1.07 6.38
N ARG A 27 0.15 0.58 7.07
CA ARG A 27 -1.23 1.10 6.93
C ARG A 27 -1.30 2.62 7.15
N ARG A 28 -0.52 3.15 8.10
CA ARG A 28 -0.42 4.60 8.33
C ARG A 28 0.06 5.35 7.09
N VAL A 29 1.08 4.83 6.40
CA VAL A 29 1.62 5.43 5.17
C VAL A 29 0.58 5.36 4.07
N ALA A 30 -0.11 4.24 3.93
CA ALA A 30 -1.16 4.08 2.93
C ALA A 30 -2.32 5.07 3.13
N LYS A 31 -2.75 5.31 4.37
CA LYS A 31 -3.74 6.35 4.70
C LYS A 31 -3.25 7.77 4.34
N LEU A 32 -1.98 8.07 4.58
CA LEU A 32 -1.39 9.36 4.20
C LEU A 32 -1.35 9.53 2.67
N LEU A 33 -1.06 8.47 1.93
CA LEU A 33 -1.07 8.49 0.46
C LEU A 33 -2.49 8.69 -0.10
N ILE A 34 -3.51 8.07 0.49
CA ILE A 34 -4.92 8.32 0.15
C ILE A 34 -5.29 9.78 0.40
N ALA A 35 -4.94 10.31 1.58
CA ALA A 35 -5.22 11.71 1.91
C ALA A 35 -4.50 12.70 0.97
N ALA A 36 -3.41 12.27 0.34
CA ALA A 36 -2.62 13.07 -0.61
C ALA A 36 -3.04 12.88 -2.08
N LYS A 37 -4.11 12.14 -2.39
CA LYS A 37 -4.53 11.80 -3.77
C LYS A 37 -4.53 12.97 -4.75
N ASP A 38 -5.07 14.11 -4.34
CA ASP A 38 -5.19 15.31 -5.18
C ASP A 38 -3.99 16.26 -5.06
N ASN A 39 -2.94 15.87 -4.32
CA ASN A 39 -1.73 16.65 -4.11
C ASN A 39 -0.49 15.87 -4.55
N ASN A 40 -0.15 16.01 -5.84
CA ASN A 40 0.99 15.34 -6.47
C ASN A 40 2.33 15.60 -5.76
N GLN A 41 2.55 16.80 -5.22
CA GLN A 41 3.78 17.10 -4.48
C GLN A 41 3.87 16.30 -3.17
N SER A 42 2.76 16.21 -2.44
CA SER A 42 2.67 15.42 -1.21
C SER A 42 2.81 13.92 -1.50
N LEU A 43 2.19 13.43 -2.58
CA LEU A 43 2.32 12.04 -3.03
C LEU A 43 3.77 11.67 -3.35
N LEU A 44 4.46 12.50 -4.13
CA LEU A 44 5.86 12.27 -4.49
C LEU A 44 6.77 12.29 -3.26
N LYS A 45 6.56 13.25 -2.36
CA LYS A 45 7.32 13.34 -1.11
C LYS A 45 7.14 12.09 -0.25
N LEU A 46 5.90 11.67 -0.03
CA LEU A 46 5.58 10.48 0.75
C LEU A 46 6.12 9.20 0.10
N ALA A 47 6.09 9.12 -1.24
CA ALA A 47 6.65 7.98 -1.98
C ALA A 47 8.17 7.87 -1.74
N ILE A 48 8.90 8.97 -1.86
CA ILE A 48 10.36 9.01 -1.64
C ILE A 48 10.70 8.67 -0.19
N GLU A 49 10.03 9.29 0.78
CA GLU A 49 10.25 9.07 2.22
C GLU A 49 10.05 7.60 2.61
N ASN A 50 9.12 6.90 1.94
CA ASN A 50 8.78 5.50 2.23
C ASN A 50 9.36 4.51 1.22
N ARG A 51 10.27 4.94 0.33
CA ARG A 51 10.91 4.12 -0.72
C ARG A 51 9.91 3.38 -1.62
N LEU A 52 8.77 4.00 -1.89
CA LEU A 52 7.76 3.49 -2.82
C LEU A 52 8.01 4.05 -4.21
N THR A 53 7.67 3.26 -5.23
CA THR A 53 7.62 3.81 -6.59
C THR A 53 6.46 4.79 -6.72
N ILE A 54 6.59 5.73 -7.65
CA ILE A 54 5.52 6.70 -7.92
C ILE A 54 4.24 5.96 -8.33
N GLN A 55 4.37 4.91 -9.14
CA GLN A 55 3.23 4.09 -9.54
C GLN A 55 2.54 3.46 -8.32
N GLN A 56 3.29 2.86 -7.39
CA GLN A 56 2.73 2.30 -6.15
C GLN A 56 2.01 3.35 -5.32
N ALA A 57 2.60 4.54 -5.16
CA ALA A 57 1.99 5.64 -4.43
C ALA A 57 0.67 6.10 -5.07
N TYR A 58 0.63 6.23 -6.40
CA TYR A 58 -0.60 6.53 -7.15
C TYR A 58 -1.63 5.42 -7.04
N TYR A 59 -1.21 4.16 -7.11
CA TYR A 59 -2.11 3.03 -6.97
C TYR A 59 -2.76 3.02 -5.58
N ILE A 60 -1.97 3.25 -4.52
CA ILE A 60 -2.45 3.34 -3.14
C ILE A 60 -3.39 4.54 -2.95
N SER A 61 -3.10 5.69 -3.56
CA SER A 61 -3.91 6.89 -3.39
C SER A 61 -5.33 6.77 -3.96
N HIS A 62 -5.57 5.79 -4.83
CA HIS A 62 -6.89 5.50 -5.39
C HIS A 62 -7.71 4.50 -4.57
N TYR A 63 -7.16 3.93 -3.49
CA TYR A 63 -7.95 3.12 -2.56
C TYR A 63 -8.86 3.99 -1.70
N ASN A 64 -10.00 3.45 -1.28
CA ASN A 64 -10.76 4.06 -0.21
C ASN A 64 -10.09 3.76 1.14
N SER A 65 -10.15 4.72 2.05
CA SER A 65 -9.62 4.53 3.41
C SER A 65 -10.26 3.34 4.14
N GLU A 66 -11.53 3.06 3.84
CA GLU A 66 -12.30 1.91 4.34
C GLU A 66 -11.76 0.57 3.82
N ASP A 67 -11.31 0.50 2.57
CA ASP A 67 -10.72 -0.71 1.99
C ASP A 67 -9.38 -1.06 2.70
N ILE A 68 -8.64 -0.04 3.12
CA ILE A 68 -7.36 -0.18 3.84
C ILE A 68 -7.56 -0.61 5.30
N ASP A 69 -8.64 -0.17 5.95
CA ASP A 69 -9.03 -0.65 7.29
C ASP A 69 -9.64 -2.05 7.26
N THR A 70 -10.35 -2.40 6.17
CA THR A 70 -10.94 -3.73 5.94
C THR A 70 -9.89 -4.75 5.50
N TYR A 71 -8.70 -4.32 5.08
CA TYR A 71 -7.49 -5.15 4.94
C TYR A 71 -6.97 -5.66 6.31
N LYS A 72 -7.88 -6.10 7.18
CA LYS A 72 -7.61 -6.89 8.37
C LYS A 72 -7.49 -8.34 7.94
N LYS A 73 -6.25 -8.83 7.99
CA LYS A 73 -5.93 -10.26 8.11
C LYS A 73 -6.28 -11.09 6.87
N TYR A 74 -5.43 -11.01 5.85
CA TYR A 74 -5.25 -12.16 4.95
C TYR A 74 -4.70 -13.32 5.81
N HIS A 75 -5.60 -14.14 6.35
CA HIS A 75 -5.26 -15.46 6.85
C HIS A 75 -4.89 -16.30 5.63
N LYS A 76 -3.62 -16.69 5.57
CA LYS A 76 -3.08 -17.71 4.66
C LYS A 76 -3.88 -19.00 4.88
N GLY A 77 -4.97 -19.21 4.14
CA GLY A 77 -5.85 -20.37 4.34
C GLY A 77 -7.21 -20.39 3.65
N GLN A 78 -7.60 -19.42 2.83
CA GLN A 78 -8.86 -19.49 2.07
C GLN A 78 -8.61 -19.63 0.57
N TYR A 79 -8.15 -20.82 0.19
CA TYR A 79 -8.38 -21.41 -1.13
C TYR A 79 -9.04 -22.78 -0.92
N GLU A 80 -10.33 -22.77 -0.61
CA GLU A 80 -11.31 -23.86 -0.83
C GLU A 80 -12.63 -23.09 -1.02
N LEU A 81 -13.37 -23.11 -2.13
CA LEU A 81 -13.59 -24.07 -3.22
C LEU A 81 -13.68 -23.35 -4.57
#